data_AF-A0AAD7ZEI0-F1
#
_entry.id   AF-A0AAD7ZEI0-F1
#
_cell.length_a   1.000
_cell.length_b   1.000
_cell.length_c   1.000
_cell.angle_alpha   90.00
_cell.angle_beta   90.00
_cell.angle_gamma   90.00
#
_symmetry.space_group_name_H-M   'P 1'
#
loop_
_entity.id
_entity.type
_entity.pdbx_description
1 polymer ?
#
loop_
_entity_poly.entity_id
_entity_poly.type
_entity_poly.pdbx_seq_one_letter_code
_entity_poly.pdbx_strand_id
1 'polypeptide(L)'
;GSSCASGNGPPQLLEDVNNLVVSESTPVGSLITTVKANDPENSPVHFGIVGTDRFSVDKDTGEIRVAQPLDREVNDTIRFILTLEDEVLENGSGNNIVQIPVSVLILDENDNAPIFKNTPYEIEVPEDSTIGTTIFQGIKVEDPDTIGEVLEVSCSNQPQFPDACSKFEVVKLQSSPEFSNEHRFLGALVLKRTLDYSASPFYQLFLNAT
;
A
#
# COMPACT_ATOMS: atom_id res chain seq x y z
N GLY A 1 -49.60 33.09 -22.24
CA GLY A 1 -48.83 32.22 -21.32
C GLY A 1 -47.39 32.29 -21.76
N SER A 2 -46.52 32.84 -20.92
CA SER A 2 -45.09 32.88 -21.21
C SER A 2 -44.52 31.48 -21.04
N SER A 3 -44.15 30.87 -22.17
CA SER A 3 -43.28 29.71 -22.20
C SER A 3 -41.94 30.13 -21.60
N CYS A 4 -41.60 29.65 -20.41
CA CYS A 4 -40.22 29.69 -19.95
C CYS A 4 -39.43 28.83 -20.94
N ALA A 5 -38.50 29.45 -21.68
CA ALA A 5 -37.49 28.69 -22.41
C ALA A 5 -36.79 27.76 -21.41
N SER A 6 -36.90 26.46 -21.62
CA SER A 6 -36.03 25.49 -20.96
C SER A 6 -34.60 25.81 -21.39
N GLY A 7 -33.83 26.42 -20.49
CA GLY A 7 -32.41 26.66 -20.70
C GLY A 7 -31.62 25.36 -20.64
N ASN A 8 -30.34 25.40 -21.02
CA ASN A 8 -29.42 24.27 -20.93
C ASN A 8 -29.15 23.93 -19.45
N GLY A 9 -29.66 22.80 -18.97
CA GLY A 9 -29.41 22.28 -17.63
C GLY A 9 -28.06 21.54 -17.57
N PRO A 10 -27.47 21.37 -16.37
CA PRO A 10 -26.22 20.64 -16.24
C PRO A 10 -26.44 19.11 -16.30
N PRO A 11 -25.47 18.35 -16.81
CA PRO A 11 -25.52 16.89 -16.82
C PRO A 11 -25.57 16.32 -15.39
N GLN A 12 -26.26 15.21 -15.23
CA GLN A 12 -26.52 14.56 -13.95
C GLN A 12 -25.98 13.13 -13.96
N LEU A 13 -25.29 12.78 -12.89
CA LEU A 13 -24.80 11.44 -12.65
C LEU A 13 -25.96 10.50 -12.28
N LEU A 14 -26.00 9.30 -12.86
CA LEU A 14 -27.08 8.33 -12.63
C LEU A 14 -26.82 7.37 -11.47
N GLU A 15 -25.56 7.14 -11.10
CA GLU A 15 -25.13 6.18 -10.08
C GLU A 15 -24.01 6.81 -9.24
N ASP A 16 -23.96 6.57 -7.92
CA ASP A 16 -22.88 7.10 -7.08
C ASP A 16 -21.55 6.41 -7.38
N VAL A 17 -20.56 7.18 -7.83
CA VAL A 17 -19.19 6.72 -8.13
C VAL A 17 -18.15 7.42 -7.27
N ASN A 18 -18.56 8.05 -6.16
CA ASN A 18 -17.66 8.84 -5.32
C ASN A 18 -16.60 7.97 -4.63
N ASN A 19 -16.88 6.69 -4.39
CA ASN A 19 -15.97 5.76 -3.76
C ASN A 19 -15.85 4.49 -4.61
N LEU A 20 -14.66 4.23 -5.12
CA LEU A 20 -14.32 3.01 -5.86
C LEU A 20 -13.24 2.25 -5.12
N VAL A 21 -13.12 0.95 -5.44
CA VAL A 21 -12.13 0.06 -4.85
C VAL A 21 -11.49 -0.75 -5.96
N VAL A 22 -10.16 -0.88 -5.94
CA VAL A 22 -9.38 -1.65 -6.93
C VAL A 22 -8.16 -2.24 -6.26
N SER A 23 -7.76 -3.47 -6.62
CA SER A 23 -6.50 -4.06 -6.12
C SER A 23 -5.30 -3.45 -6.84
N GLU A 24 -4.18 -3.27 -6.14
CA GLU A 24 -2.95 -2.78 -6.76
C GLU A 24 -2.39 -3.72 -7.85
N SER A 25 -2.67 -5.02 -7.73
CA SER A 25 -2.31 -6.02 -8.76
C SER A 25 -3.15 -5.92 -10.03
N THR A 26 -4.16 -5.04 -10.06
CA THR A 26 -5.05 -4.87 -11.22
C THR A 26 -4.24 -4.40 -12.43
N PRO A 27 -4.21 -5.18 -13.53
CA PRO A 27 -3.38 -4.83 -14.69
C PRO A 27 -3.78 -3.50 -15.34
N VAL A 28 -2.80 -2.80 -15.89
CA VAL A 28 -3.03 -1.63 -16.73
C VAL A 28 -3.97 -1.97 -17.89
N GLY A 29 -4.96 -1.12 -18.12
CA GLY A 29 -6.02 -1.26 -19.12
C GLY A 29 -7.29 -1.92 -18.58
N SER A 30 -7.28 -2.47 -17.37
CA SER A 30 -8.47 -3.12 -16.77
C SER A 30 -9.59 -2.11 -16.52
N LEU A 31 -10.83 -2.53 -16.80
CA LEU A 31 -12.04 -1.76 -16.49
C LEU A 31 -12.34 -1.82 -15.00
N ILE A 32 -12.48 -0.65 -14.37
CA ILE A 32 -12.88 -0.53 -12.96
C ILE A 32 -14.40 -0.39 -12.87
N THR A 33 -14.96 0.58 -13.60
CA THR A 33 -16.39 0.85 -13.63
C THR A 33 -16.76 1.63 -14.90
N THR A 34 -18.07 1.74 -15.17
CA THR A 34 -18.60 2.58 -16.24
C THR A 34 -19.51 3.62 -15.62
N VAL A 35 -19.09 4.88 -15.69
CA VAL A 35 -19.87 6.03 -15.23
C VAL A 35 -21.02 6.26 -16.19
N LYS A 36 -22.22 6.50 -15.66
CA LYS A 36 -23.37 6.91 -16.47
C LYS A 36 -23.87 8.27 -16.02
N ALA A 37 -24.11 9.12 -17.00
CA ALA A 37 -24.71 10.42 -16.81
C ALA A 37 -25.76 10.67 -17.89
N ASN A 38 -26.71 11.55 -17.58
CA ASN A 38 -27.65 12.07 -18.56
C ASN A 38 -27.73 13.59 -18.46
N ASP A 39 -28.00 14.22 -19.59
CA ASP A 39 -28.34 15.63 -19.62
C ASP A 39 -29.87 15.79 -19.63
N PRO A 40 -30.47 16.77 -18.91
CA PRO A 40 -31.93 16.97 -18.91
C PRO A 40 -32.52 17.24 -20.30
N GLU A 41 -31.74 17.83 -21.21
CA GLU A 41 -32.12 18.10 -22.60
C GLU A 41 -31.75 16.93 -23.54
N ASN A 42 -31.19 15.84 -22.99
CA ASN A 42 -30.64 14.68 -23.72
C ASN A 42 -29.49 15.03 -24.67
N SER A 43 -28.74 16.09 -24.36
CA SER A 43 -27.47 16.37 -25.02
C SER A 43 -26.43 15.27 -24.75
N PRO A 44 -25.49 15.00 -25.68
CA PRO A 44 -24.33 14.16 -25.41
C PRO A 44 -23.54 14.66 -24.19
N VAL A 45 -23.08 13.72 -23.36
CA VAL A 45 -22.27 13.99 -22.17
C VAL A 45 -20.89 13.39 -22.34
N HIS A 46 -19.87 14.22 -22.12
CA HIS A 46 -18.47 13.87 -22.23
C HIS A 46 -17.83 13.73 -20.86
N PHE A 47 -17.10 12.63 -20.67
CA PHE A 47 -16.42 12.33 -19.42
C PHE A 47 -14.95 12.77 -19.47
N GLY A 48 -14.44 13.22 -18.32
CA GLY A 48 -13.02 13.56 -18.15
C GLY A 48 -12.54 13.30 -16.73
N ILE A 49 -11.23 13.13 -16.56
CA ILE A 49 -10.57 13.00 -15.25
C ILE A 49 -9.53 14.11 -15.11
N VAL A 50 -9.52 14.76 -13.94
CA VAL A 50 -8.53 15.78 -13.58
C VAL A 50 -7.92 15.44 -12.22
N GLY A 51 -6.59 15.54 -12.12
CA GLY A 51 -5.85 15.40 -10.86
C GLY A 51 -5.11 14.08 -10.68
N THR A 52 -5.22 13.13 -11.62
CA THR A 52 -4.44 11.90 -11.62
C THR A 52 -4.17 11.42 -13.05
N ASP A 53 -3.07 10.69 -13.23
CA ASP A 53 -2.71 9.97 -14.45
C ASP A 53 -2.78 8.44 -14.26
N ARG A 54 -3.16 7.98 -13.05
CA ARG A 54 -3.29 6.56 -12.70
C ARG A 54 -4.56 5.92 -13.23
N PHE A 55 -5.57 6.74 -13.50
CA PHE A 55 -6.84 6.32 -14.11
C PHE A 55 -7.11 7.14 -15.36
N SER A 56 -7.76 6.50 -16.33
CA SER A 56 -8.32 7.16 -17.51
C SER A 56 -9.83 6.95 -17.53
N VAL A 57 -10.53 7.85 -18.20
CA VAL A 57 -11.95 7.68 -18.54
C VAL A 57 -12.09 7.79 -20.05
N ASP A 58 -12.83 6.87 -20.65
CA ASP A 58 -13.24 7.01 -22.05
C ASP A 58 -14.29 8.13 -22.16
N LYS A 59 -14.02 9.08 -23.07
CA LYS A 59 -14.78 10.34 -23.17
C LYS A 59 -16.25 10.12 -23.49
N ASP A 60 -16.58 9.11 -24.29
CA ASP A 60 -17.94 8.91 -24.82
C ASP A 60 -18.70 7.81 -24.08
N THR A 61 -18.00 6.81 -23.54
CA THR A 61 -18.62 5.65 -22.87
C THR A 61 -18.62 5.74 -21.35
N GLY A 62 -17.78 6.60 -20.77
CA GLY A 62 -17.63 6.73 -19.31
C GLY A 62 -16.88 5.57 -18.65
N GLU A 63 -16.23 4.69 -19.42
CA GLU A 63 -15.42 3.60 -18.89
C GLU A 63 -14.17 4.13 -18.17
N ILE A 64 -14.10 3.94 -16.85
CA ILE A 64 -12.90 4.24 -16.06
C ILE A 64 -12.00 3.01 -16.04
N ARG A 65 -10.74 3.19 -16.43
CA ARG A 65 -9.73 2.13 -16.53
C ARG A 65 -8.46 2.48 -15.77
N VAL A 66 -7.72 1.45 -15.36
CA VAL A 66 -6.35 1.61 -14.86
C VAL A 66 -5.45 2.07 -16.01
N ALA A 67 -4.81 3.24 -15.86
CA ALA A 67 -3.94 3.82 -16.89
C ALA A 67 -2.45 3.62 -16.59
N GLN A 68 -2.09 3.43 -15.31
CA GLN A 68 -0.73 3.14 -14.87
C GLN A 68 -0.74 2.13 -13.71
N PRO A 69 0.40 1.45 -13.45
CA PRO A 69 0.53 0.60 -12.28
C PRO A 69 0.13 1.34 -11.00
N LEU A 70 -0.58 0.61 -10.16
CA LEU A 70 -1.01 1.00 -8.83
C LEU A 70 -0.05 0.35 -7.83
N ASP A 71 0.13 1.02 -6.70
CA ASP A 71 1.05 0.62 -5.64
C ASP A 71 0.49 1.26 -4.37
N ARG A 72 -0.02 0.41 -3.48
CA ARG A 72 -0.70 0.80 -2.25
C ARG A 72 0.32 1.30 -1.23
N GLU A 73 1.54 0.77 -1.19
CA GLU A 73 2.64 1.25 -0.35
C GLU A 73 3.02 2.69 -0.68
N VAL A 74 2.84 3.11 -1.94
CA VAL A 74 3.02 4.50 -2.38
C VAL A 74 1.79 5.35 -2.07
N ASN A 75 0.58 4.91 -2.47
CA ASN A 75 -0.67 5.63 -2.22
C ASN A 75 -1.84 4.66 -2.02
N ASP A 76 -2.28 4.48 -0.78
CA ASP A 76 -3.47 3.68 -0.43
C ASP A 76 -4.79 4.25 -0.97
N THR A 77 -4.81 5.55 -1.30
CA THR A 77 -6.01 6.26 -1.75
C THR A 77 -5.65 7.29 -2.81
N ILE A 78 -6.23 7.14 -3.99
CA ILE A 78 -6.08 8.11 -5.09
C ILE A 78 -7.37 8.92 -5.21
N ARG A 79 -7.26 10.25 -5.16
CA ARG A 79 -8.40 11.17 -5.27
C ARG A 79 -8.28 11.98 -6.56
N PHE A 80 -9.38 12.11 -7.28
CA PHE A 80 -9.45 12.90 -8.52
C PHE A 80 -10.83 13.54 -8.71
N ILE A 81 -10.93 14.42 -9.69
CA ILE A 81 -12.20 15.03 -10.11
C ILE A 81 -12.65 14.38 -11.43
N LEU A 82 -13.82 13.76 -11.41
CA LEU A 82 -14.54 13.35 -12.60
C LEU A 82 -15.32 14.57 -13.13
N THR A 83 -15.18 14.86 -14.41
CA THR A 83 -15.90 15.95 -15.10
C THR A 83 -16.95 15.38 -16.03
N LEU A 84 -18.16 15.92 -15.98
CA LEU A 84 -19.23 15.70 -16.96
C LEU A 84 -19.45 17.00 -17.71
N GLU A 85 -19.26 17.00 -19.02
CA GLU A 85 -19.46 18.16 -19.88
C GLU A 85 -20.56 17.88 -20.91
N ASP A 86 -21.59 18.71 -20.98
CA ASP A 86 -22.63 18.61 -22.01
C ASP A 86 -22.17 19.22 -23.35
N GLU A 87 -22.75 18.72 -24.45
CA GLU A 87 -22.66 19.40 -25.75
C GLU A 87 -23.89 20.28 -25.99
N VAL A 88 -23.69 21.55 -26.34
CA VAL A 88 -24.81 22.45 -26.62
C VAL A 88 -25.30 22.27 -28.06
N LEU A 89 -26.56 21.83 -28.19
CA LEU A 89 -27.29 21.80 -29.46
C LEU A 89 -27.93 23.18 -29.71
N GLU A 90 -27.16 24.07 -30.35
CA GLU A 90 -27.58 25.24 -31.14
C GLU A 90 -28.17 26.53 -30.52
N ASN A 91 -28.28 26.73 -29.19
CA ASN A 91 -28.91 27.97 -28.66
C ASN A 91 -28.06 28.87 -27.72
N GLY A 92 -26.73 28.87 -27.86
CA GLY A 92 -25.88 29.94 -27.33
C GLY A 92 -25.71 30.03 -25.80
N SER A 93 -26.22 29.07 -25.04
CA SER A 93 -25.76 28.83 -23.67
C SER A 93 -24.37 28.20 -23.72
N GLY A 94 -23.48 28.48 -22.77
CA GLY A 94 -22.19 27.78 -22.66
C GLY A 94 -22.38 26.34 -22.18
N ASN A 95 -21.38 25.50 -22.41
CA ASN A 95 -21.35 24.13 -21.87
C ASN A 95 -21.40 24.17 -20.33
N ASN A 96 -22.18 23.28 -19.74
CA ASN A 96 -22.16 23.01 -18.31
C ASN A 96 -21.10 21.96 -18.00
N ILE A 97 -20.30 22.22 -16.97
CA ILE A 97 -19.34 21.25 -16.44
C ILE A 97 -19.72 20.94 -15.01
N VAL A 98 -19.99 19.66 -14.74
CA VAL A 98 -20.19 19.14 -13.39
C VAL A 98 -18.92 18.44 -12.93
N GLN A 99 -18.49 18.76 -11.71
CA GLN A 99 -17.28 18.20 -11.09
C GLN A 99 -17.67 17.33 -9.91
N ILE A 100 -17.24 16.07 -9.94
CA ILE A 100 -17.55 15.06 -8.93
C ILE A 100 -16.24 14.56 -8.32
N PRO A 101 -16.02 14.73 -7.01
CA PRO A 101 -14.86 14.17 -6.34
C PRO A 101 -14.99 12.64 -6.25
N VAL A 102 -13.97 11.94 -6.72
CA VAL A 102 -13.87 10.48 -6.66
C VAL A 102 -12.67 10.10 -5.81
N SER A 103 -12.87 9.14 -4.91
CA SER A 103 -11.85 8.52 -4.09
C SER A 103 -11.76 7.04 -4.46
N VAL A 104 -10.58 6.59 -4.87
CA VAL A 104 -10.31 5.17 -5.15
C VAL A 104 -9.44 4.61 -4.05
N LEU A 105 -9.97 3.66 -3.28
CA LEU A 105 -9.20 2.87 -2.33
C LEU A 105 -8.44 1.78 -3.09
N ILE A 106 -7.14 1.72 -2.88
CA ILE A 106 -6.29 0.66 -3.41
C ILE A 106 -6.23 -0.47 -2.38
N LEU A 107 -6.62 -1.67 -2.78
CA LEU A 107 -6.51 -2.85 -1.94
C LEU A 107 -5.09 -3.40 -2.03
N ASP A 108 -4.62 -3.77 -0.86
CA ASP A 108 -3.33 -4.37 -0.58
C ASP A 108 -3.22 -5.78 -1.15
N GLU A 109 -2.03 -6.11 -1.65
CA GLU A 109 -1.62 -7.45 -2.02
C GLU A 109 -0.33 -7.80 -1.28
N ASN A 110 -0.10 -9.09 -1.02
CA ASN A 110 1.15 -9.53 -0.39
C ASN A 110 2.25 -9.68 -1.46
N ASP A 111 2.74 -8.56 -1.98
CA ASP A 111 3.72 -8.51 -3.07
C ASP A 111 5.08 -7.90 -2.67
N ASN A 112 5.22 -7.46 -1.43
CA ASN A 112 6.49 -7.10 -0.84
C ASN A 112 7.03 -8.23 0.04
N ALA A 113 8.32 -8.17 0.33
CA ALA A 113 8.96 -9.08 1.28
C ALA A 113 9.37 -8.31 2.53
N PRO A 114 9.44 -8.96 3.71
CA PRO A 114 9.85 -8.29 4.92
C PRO A 114 11.26 -7.70 4.84
N ILE A 115 11.44 -6.49 5.38
CA ILE A 115 12.69 -5.74 5.31
C ILE A 115 13.28 -5.53 6.70
N PHE A 116 14.51 -5.99 6.91
CA PHE A 116 15.29 -5.64 8.09
C PHE A 116 15.72 -4.16 8.04
N LYS A 117 15.46 -3.41 9.10
CA LYS A 117 15.86 -2.00 9.25
C LYS A 117 17.13 -1.87 10.09
N ASN A 118 17.88 -0.78 9.91
CA ASN A 118 19.09 -0.47 10.69
C ASN A 118 20.18 -1.57 10.61
N THR A 119 20.30 -2.21 9.46
CA THR A 119 21.34 -3.20 9.19
C THR A 119 22.62 -2.54 8.63
N PRO A 120 23.79 -3.16 8.80
CA PRO A 120 24.04 -4.38 9.60
C PRO A 120 23.93 -4.14 11.11
N TYR A 121 23.65 -5.20 11.87
CA TYR A 121 23.67 -5.15 13.33
C TYR A 121 25.05 -5.57 13.85
N GLU A 122 25.73 -4.67 14.56
CA GLU A 122 27.05 -4.91 15.15
C GLU A 122 26.97 -4.71 16.66
N ILE A 123 27.42 -5.72 17.42
CA ILE A 123 27.25 -5.79 18.87
C ILE A 123 28.55 -6.33 19.49
N GLU A 124 29.07 -5.62 20.49
CA GLU A 124 30.14 -6.13 21.34
C GLU A 124 29.54 -6.84 22.55
N VAL A 125 30.02 -8.06 22.81
CA VAL A 125 29.51 -8.90 23.90
C VAL A 125 30.68 -9.33 24.78
N PRO A 126 30.67 -9.02 26.09
CA PRO A 126 31.67 -9.53 27.02
C PRO A 126 31.65 -11.07 27.07
N GLU A 127 32.82 -11.72 27.07
CA GLU A 127 32.91 -13.19 27.07
C GLU A 127 32.32 -13.84 28.34
N ASP A 128 32.30 -13.10 29.45
CA ASP A 128 31.77 -13.50 30.75
C ASP A 128 30.25 -13.24 30.89
N SER A 129 29.59 -12.82 29.80
CA SER A 129 28.14 -12.67 29.75
C SER A 129 27.42 -13.96 30.15
N THR A 130 26.44 -13.85 31.04
CA THR A 130 25.71 -15.01 31.55
C THR A 130 24.67 -15.50 30.54
N ILE A 131 24.46 -16.82 30.49
CA ILE A 131 23.40 -17.43 29.68
C ILE A 131 22.03 -16.83 30.08
N GLY A 132 21.22 -16.50 29.08
CA GLY A 132 19.92 -15.83 29.24
C GLY A 132 20.00 -14.31 29.17
N THR A 133 21.21 -13.73 29.13
CA THR A 133 21.37 -12.28 28.96
C THR A 133 20.89 -11.86 27.58
N THR A 134 20.07 -10.80 27.53
CA THR A 134 19.76 -10.08 26.29
C THR A 134 20.96 -9.23 25.93
N ILE A 135 21.66 -9.60 24.87
CA ILE A 135 22.89 -8.92 24.41
C ILE A 135 22.61 -7.82 23.39
N PHE A 136 21.43 -7.84 22.77
CA PHE A 136 20.99 -6.80 21.85
C PHE A 136 19.47 -6.69 21.85
N GLN A 137 18.97 -5.45 21.77
CA GLN A 137 17.58 -5.14 21.52
C GLN A 137 17.53 -4.12 20.38
N GLY A 138 16.70 -4.37 19.38
CA GLY A 138 16.59 -3.48 18.23
C GLY A 138 16.62 -4.18 16.87
N ILE A 139 16.49 -5.51 16.82
CA ILE A 139 16.21 -6.21 15.57
C ILE A 139 14.84 -5.73 15.11
N LYS A 140 14.81 -4.98 14.01
CA LYS A 140 13.58 -4.40 13.48
C LYS A 140 13.33 -4.94 12.08
N VAL A 141 12.19 -5.58 11.89
CA VAL A 141 11.73 -6.03 10.56
C VAL A 141 10.33 -5.48 10.34
N GLU A 142 10.11 -4.97 9.15
CA GLU A 142 8.81 -4.44 8.72
C GLU A 142 8.48 -5.05 7.38
N ASP A 143 7.29 -5.61 7.29
CA ASP A 143 6.62 -5.87 6.03
C ASP A 143 5.73 -4.65 5.72
N PRO A 144 5.89 -4.00 4.55
CA PRO A 144 5.05 -2.86 4.21
C PRO A 144 3.60 -3.25 3.87
N ASP A 145 3.37 -4.53 3.56
CA ASP A 145 2.03 -5.06 3.29
C ASP A 145 1.24 -5.13 4.60
N THR A 146 -0.07 -4.99 4.48
CA THR A 146 -1.07 -5.01 5.58
C THR A 146 -1.91 -6.28 5.60
N ILE A 147 -1.70 -7.18 4.65
CA ILE A 147 -2.24 -8.53 4.57
C ILE A 147 -1.08 -9.54 4.49
N GLY A 148 -1.30 -10.78 4.89
CA GLY A 148 -0.27 -11.82 4.88
C GLY A 148 -0.19 -12.61 6.17
N GLU A 149 0.88 -13.38 6.33
CA GLU A 149 1.15 -14.16 7.54
C GLU A 149 1.82 -13.31 8.63
N VAL A 150 1.85 -13.85 9.85
CA VAL A 150 2.53 -13.19 10.97
C VAL A 150 4.03 -13.17 10.69
N LEU A 151 4.62 -11.98 10.73
CA LEU A 151 6.05 -11.81 10.51
C LEU A 151 6.87 -12.58 11.57
N GLU A 152 7.63 -13.57 11.09
CA GLU A 152 8.54 -14.39 11.87
C GLU A 152 10.00 -14.08 11.51
N VAL A 153 10.88 -14.12 12.51
CA VAL A 153 12.33 -13.96 12.30
C VAL A 153 13.04 -15.15 12.91
N SER A 154 13.88 -15.80 12.10
CA SER A 154 14.63 -16.99 12.48
C SER A 154 16.12 -16.82 12.19
N CYS A 155 16.96 -17.56 12.90
CA CYS A 155 18.39 -17.61 12.66
C CYS A 155 18.72 -18.83 11.79
N SER A 156 19.54 -18.63 10.76
CA SER A 156 20.06 -19.68 9.88
C SER A 156 21.58 -19.83 10.03
N ASN A 157 22.03 -21.07 10.22
CA ASN A 157 23.46 -21.38 10.21
C ASN A 157 23.97 -21.37 8.77
N GLN A 158 25.16 -20.83 8.57
CA GLN A 158 25.87 -20.88 7.30
C GLN A 158 27.08 -21.82 7.42
N PRO A 159 27.55 -22.47 6.33
CA PRO A 159 28.68 -23.40 6.39
C PRO A 159 29.94 -22.82 7.05
N GLN A 160 30.18 -21.51 6.84
CA GLN A 160 31.30 -20.78 7.43
C GLN A 160 31.07 -20.36 8.90
N PHE A 161 29.83 -20.39 9.38
CA PHE A 161 29.43 -20.06 10.77
C PHE A 161 28.40 -21.09 11.30
N PRO A 162 28.82 -22.34 11.49
CA PRO A 162 27.88 -23.45 11.76
C PRO A 162 27.22 -23.40 13.14
N ASP A 163 27.81 -22.68 14.09
CA ASP A 163 27.40 -22.71 15.50
C ASP A 163 26.72 -21.42 15.99
N ALA A 164 26.60 -20.40 15.14
CA ALA A 164 26.12 -19.07 15.55
C ALA A 164 24.69 -19.14 16.13
N CYS A 165 23.76 -19.79 15.43
CA CYS A 165 22.37 -19.93 15.91
C CYS A 165 22.22 -20.90 17.10
N SER A 166 23.28 -21.63 17.48
CA SER A 166 23.30 -22.44 18.71
C SER A 166 23.70 -21.62 19.94
N LYS A 167 24.44 -20.52 19.73
CA LYS A 167 24.93 -19.61 20.76
C LYS A 167 23.92 -18.52 21.09
N PHE A 168 23.09 -18.13 20.13
CA PHE A 168 22.15 -17.02 20.28
C PHE A 168 20.76 -17.39 19.79
N GLU A 169 19.75 -16.77 20.40
CA GLU A 169 18.34 -16.93 20.09
C GLU A 169 17.75 -15.56 19.77
N VAL A 170 17.04 -15.46 18.65
CA VAL A 170 16.23 -14.27 18.34
C VAL A 170 14.88 -14.45 19.02
N VAL A 171 14.47 -13.47 19.82
CA VAL A 171 13.18 -13.47 20.51
C VAL A 171 12.39 -12.22 20.14
N LYS A 172 11.08 -12.37 19.93
CA LYS A 172 10.16 -11.23 19.76
C LYS A 172 9.95 -10.57 21.13
N LEU A 173 10.15 -9.27 21.22
CA LEU A 173 9.89 -8.51 22.44
C LEU A 173 8.36 -8.36 22.63
N GLN A 174 7.87 -8.55 23.85
CA GLN A 174 6.43 -8.63 24.14
C GLN A 174 5.67 -7.40 23.62
N SER A 175 4.60 -7.68 22.88
CA SER A 175 3.72 -6.75 22.18
C SER A 175 3.11 -5.72 23.13
N SER A 176 3.55 -4.46 23.02
CA SER A 176 2.69 -3.34 23.40
C SER A 176 1.42 -3.38 22.53
N PRO A 177 0.24 -2.95 23.03
CA PRO A 177 -0.99 -2.87 22.24
C PRO A 177 -0.87 -2.01 20.96
N GLU A 178 0.14 -1.15 20.87
CA GLU A 178 0.49 -0.39 19.66
C GLU A 178 1.27 -1.22 18.61
N PHE A 179 1.64 -2.45 18.97
CA PHE A 179 2.47 -3.40 18.20
C PHE A 179 1.79 -4.78 18.04
N SER A 180 0.46 -4.82 18.09
CA SER A 180 -0.33 -5.98 17.64
C SER A 180 -0.32 -6.15 16.12
N ASN A 181 0.51 -5.38 15.40
CA ASN A 181 0.56 -5.40 13.96
C ASN A 181 1.40 -6.60 13.51
N GLU A 182 0.75 -7.58 12.87
CA GLU A 182 1.35 -8.84 12.43
C GLU A 182 2.50 -8.62 11.42
N HIS A 183 2.52 -7.45 10.77
CA HIS A 183 3.51 -7.01 9.77
C HIS A 183 4.75 -6.32 10.36
N ARG A 184 4.91 -6.30 11.69
CA ARG A 184 6.09 -5.73 12.37
C ARG A 184 6.70 -6.68 13.38
N PHE A 185 8.03 -6.73 13.37
CA PHE A 185 8.82 -7.51 14.30
C PHE A 185 9.83 -6.60 15.02
N LEU A 186 9.72 -6.54 16.34
CA LEU A 186 10.76 -6.00 17.20
C LEU A 186 11.32 -7.14 18.03
N GLY A 187 12.61 -7.39 17.86
CA GLY A 187 13.28 -8.50 18.51
C GLY A 187 14.53 -8.12 19.27
N ALA A 188 14.98 -9.10 20.02
CA ALA A 188 16.19 -9.09 20.78
C ALA A 188 17.01 -10.35 20.50
N LEU A 189 18.31 -10.26 20.73
CA LEU A 189 19.22 -11.39 20.67
C LEU A 189 19.60 -11.80 22.11
N VAL A 190 19.34 -13.05 22.44
CA VAL A 190 19.56 -13.63 23.77
C VAL A 190 20.68 -14.68 23.70
N LEU A 191 21.61 -14.63 24.65
CA LEU A 191 22.70 -15.59 24.74
C LEU A 191 22.20 -16.94 25.29
N LYS A 192 22.41 -18.03 24.55
CA LYS A 192 21.99 -19.39 24.94
C LYS A 192 23.09 -20.23 25.59
N ARG A 193 24.35 -19.92 25.26
CA ARG A 193 25.52 -20.71 25.65
C ARG A 193 26.66 -19.77 25.98
N THR A 194 27.61 -20.23 26.79
CA THR A 194 28.81 -19.46 27.11
C THR A 194 29.60 -19.09 25.85
N LEU A 195 30.28 -17.94 25.90
CA LEU A 195 31.21 -17.50 24.86
C LEU A 195 32.62 -17.96 25.21
N ASP A 196 33.47 -18.09 24.19
CA ASP A 196 34.90 -18.37 24.34
C ASP A 196 35.64 -17.54 23.29
N TYR A 197 36.15 -16.39 23.72
CA TYR A 197 36.82 -15.45 22.82
C TYR A 197 38.08 -16.05 22.20
N SER A 198 38.79 -16.90 22.94
CA SER A 198 40.02 -17.55 22.47
C SER A 198 39.76 -18.56 21.35
N ALA A 199 38.60 -19.22 21.38
CA ALA A 199 38.17 -20.15 20.34
C ALA A 199 37.44 -19.46 19.19
N SER A 200 36.66 -18.41 19.46
CA SER A 200 35.85 -17.70 18.47
C SER A 200 35.72 -16.22 18.84
N PRO A 201 36.58 -15.35 18.27
CA PRO A 201 36.61 -13.93 18.63
C PRO A 201 35.44 -13.12 18.06
N PHE A 202 34.69 -13.68 17.11
CA PHE A 202 33.47 -13.08 16.58
C PHE A 202 32.49 -14.17 16.14
N TYR A 203 31.21 -13.79 16.06
CA TYR A 203 30.14 -14.59 15.50
C TYR A 203 29.41 -13.79 14.44
N GLN A 204 29.05 -14.42 13.33
CA GLN A 204 28.19 -13.84 12.31
C GLN A 204 26.90 -14.64 12.22
N LEU A 205 25.77 -13.97 12.41
CA LEU A 205 24.43 -14.56 12.38
C LEU A 205 23.74 -14.14 11.08
N PHE A 206 23.00 -15.07 10.49
CA PHE A 206 22.18 -14.81 9.31
C PHE A 206 20.73 -14.94 9.73
N LEU A 207 20.04 -13.81 9.76
CA LEU A 207 18.63 -13.77 10.11
C LEU A 207 17.78 -13.80 8.85
N ASN A 208 16.74 -14.61 8.87
CA ASN A 208 15.72 -14.68 7.82
C ASN A 208 14.42 -14.17 8.40
N ALA A 209 13.66 -13.44 7.58
CA ALA A 209 12.30 -13.02 7.90
C ALA A 209 11.34 -13.63 6.88
N THR A 210 10.17 -14.05 7.35
CA THR A 210 9.09 -14.67 6.58
C THR A 210 7.75 -14.20 7.06
#